data_AF-A0A1V6KDJ6-F1
#
_entry.id   AF-A0A1V6KDJ6-F1
#
_cell.length_a   1.000
_cell.length_b   1.000
_cell.length_c   1.000
_cell.angle_alpha   90.00
_cell.angle_beta   90.00
_cell.angle_gamma   90.00
#
_symmetry.space_group_name_H-M   'P 1'
#
loop_
_entity.id
_entity.type
_entity.pdbx_description
1 polymer ?
#
loop_
_entity_poly.entity_id
_entity_poly.type
_entity_poly.pdbx_seq_one_letter_code
_entity_poly.pdbx_strand_id
1 'polypeptide(L)'
;MTKEELIQDITAMQSLKETLLNEIHNVIIGQDRVLTDVLIALFANGHILLEGVPGLAKTLLISSLAKALSLSFSRIQFTPDLMPSDITGTEILVNDPITEKKHFEYIKGPIFANIILADEINRTPPKTQAALLQAMQEYAVTSGTVTRPLSKPFLVMATQNPIEQEGTYPLPEAQLDRFMFFINIDYPTLEEELQIAESTTGLENPVITPQLTGEQIISLQQAVRSLPVSDHVLKFAVNLVRKSRPNTDDALNEIKQWVAWGAGPRASQYLILSAKARAALDGRLTPAEEDVKASAINVLQHRILPSFAAQAEGINSKQIINWLLEQK
;
A
#
# COMPACT_ATOMS: atom_id res chain seq x y z
N MET A 1 -20.19 17.02 4.95
CA MET A 1 -19.10 17.44 5.84
C MET A 1 -19.01 18.95 5.81
N THR A 2 -19.29 19.59 6.94
CA THR A 2 -19.14 21.04 7.11
C THR A 2 -17.65 21.40 7.25
N LYS A 3 -17.30 22.68 7.10
CA LYS A 3 -15.91 23.14 7.25
C LYS A 3 -15.41 22.94 8.69
N GLU A 4 -16.28 23.04 9.68
CA GLU A 4 -15.98 22.84 11.09
C GLU A 4 -15.69 21.36 11.39
N GLU A 5 -16.52 20.44 10.88
CA GLU A 5 -16.29 18.99 10.97
C GLU A 5 -14.94 18.59 10.37
N LEU A 6 -14.60 19.12 9.19
CA LEU A 6 -13.31 18.85 8.56
C LEU A 6 -12.12 19.30 9.43
N ILE A 7 -12.20 20.49 10.03
CA ILE A 7 -11.10 20.99 10.87
C ILE A 7 -10.96 20.10 12.10
N GLN A 8 -12.07 19.74 12.74
CA GLN A 8 -12.07 18.88 13.92
C GLN A 8 -11.48 17.49 13.60
N ASP A 9 -11.91 16.86 12.51
CA ASP A 9 -11.42 15.54 12.09
C ASP A 9 -9.91 15.57 11.84
N ILE A 10 -9.41 16.58 11.12
CA ILE A 10 -8.00 16.70 10.77
C ILE A 10 -7.14 17.02 12.00
N THR A 11 -7.59 17.89 12.89
CA THR A 11 -6.86 18.16 14.14
C THR A 11 -6.79 16.91 15.03
N ALA A 12 -7.84 16.09 15.05
CA ALA A 12 -7.84 14.83 15.79
C ALA A 12 -6.89 13.77 15.18
N MET A 13 -6.59 13.84 13.87
CA MET A 13 -5.71 12.86 13.21
C MET A 13 -4.28 12.87 13.76
N GLN A 14 -3.76 14.01 14.24
CA GLN A 14 -2.41 14.06 14.82
C GLN A 14 -2.32 13.24 16.11
N SER A 15 -3.23 13.49 17.06
CA SER A 15 -3.28 12.74 18.33
C SER A 15 -3.59 11.26 18.09
N LEU A 16 -4.39 10.97 17.08
CA LEU A 16 -4.72 9.61 16.67
C LEU A 16 -3.50 8.86 16.12
N LYS A 17 -2.69 9.51 15.28
CA LYS A 17 -1.42 8.95 14.77
C LYS A 17 -0.49 8.59 15.93
N GLU A 18 -0.29 9.49 16.88
CA GLU A 18 0.57 9.26 18.05
C GLU A 18 0.04 8.09 18.89
N THR A 19 -1.27 8.04 19.12
CA THR A 19 -1.91 6.96 19.88
C THR A 19 -1.75 5.60 19.19
N LEU A 20 -1.99 5.55 17.87
CA LEU A 20 -1.82 4.33 17.06
C LEU A 20 -0.37 3.86 17.03
N LEU A 21 0.59 4.77 16.86
CA LEU A 21 2.01 4.41 16.85
C LEU A 21 2.43 3.83 18.20
N ASN A 22 2.08 4.48 19.31
CA ASN A 22 2.37 3.98 20.66
C ASN A 22 1.75 2.59 20.89
N GLU A 23 0.50 2.38 20.45
CA GLU A 23 -0.17 1.09 20.59
C GLU A 23 0.53 -0.01 19.80
N ILE A 24 1.01 0.30 18.59
CA ILE A 24 1.73 -0.65 17.74
C ILE A 24 3.15 -0.90 18.26
N HIS A 25 3.80 0.10 18.85
CA HIS A 25 5.13 -0.01 19.47
C HIS A 25 5.19 -0.98 20.65
N ASN A 26 4.04 -1.27 21.27
CA ASN A 26 3.95 -2.33 22.27
C ASN A 26 4.27 -3.72 21.68
N VAL A 27 4.15 -3.89 20.36
CA VAL A 27 4.28 -5.19 19.67
C VAL A 27 5.38 -5.17 18.61
N ILE A 28 5.60 -4.04 17.95
CA ILE A 28 6.57 -3.86 16.87
C ILE A 28 7.65 -2.91 17.34
N ILE A 29 8.89 -3.38 17.27
CA ILE A 29 10.06 -2.57 17.57
C ILE A 29 10.59 -1.98 16.26
N GLY A 30 10.80 -0.66 16.26
CA GLY A 30 11.25 0.09 15.10
C GLY A 30 10.20 0.24 14.01
N GLN A 31 10.66 0.51 12.78
CA GLN A 31 9.83 0.65 11.57
C GLN A 31 8.84 1.84 11.57
N ASP A 32 9.10 2.90 12.35
CA ASP A 32 8.25 4.10 12.43
C ASP A 32 7.91 4.71 11.07
N ARG A 33 8.91 4.74 10.18
CA ARG A 33 8.74 5.23 8.82
C ARG A 33 7.77 4.36 8.03
N VAL A 34 7.91 3.03 8.10
CA VAL A 34 7.04 2.08 7.41
C VAL A 34 5.61 2.20 7.94
N LEU A 35 5.44 2.26 9.26
CA LEU A 35 4.13 2.46 9.89
C LEU A 35 3.47 3.76 9.44
N THR A 36 4.23 4.86 9.45
CA THR A 36 3.75 6.16 8.97
C THR A 36 3.32 6.09 7.50
N ASP A 37 4.12 5.45 6.64
CA ASP A 37 3.81 5.30 5.22
C ASP A 37 2.58 4.40 4.99
N VAL A 38 2.39 3.37 5.81
CA VAL A 38 1.19 2.52 5.78
C VAL A 38 -0.06 3.30 6.22
N LEU A 39 0.03 4.12 7.26
CA LEU A 39 -1.07 5.00 7.68
C LEU A 39 -1.41 6.03 6.59
N ILE A 40 -0.39 6.63 5.97
CA ILE A 40 -0.58 7.55 4.82
C ILE A 40 -1.35 6.86 3.70
N ALA A 41 -0.94 5.65 3.31
CA ALA A 41 -1.61 4.88 2.27
C ALA A 41 -3.05 4.48 2.66
N LEU A 42 -3.28 4.07 3.92
CA LEU A 42 -4.62 3.76 4.43
C LEU A 42 -5.56 4.96 4.31
N PHE A 43 -5.16 6.13 4.82
CA PHE A 43 -6.00 7.33 4.78
C PHE A 43 -6.10 7.96 3.39
N ALA A 44 -5.14 7.67 2.50
CA ALA A 44 -5.23 8.00 1.08
C ALA A 44 -6.05 6.97 0.27
N ASN A 45 -6.51 5.88 0.89
CA ASN A 45 -7.19 4.75 0.24
C ASN A 45 -6.36 4.13 -0.91
N GLY A 46 -5.06 3.94 -0.68
CA GLY A 46 -4.10 3.40 -1.63
C GLY A 46 -3.52 2.06 -1.18
N HIS A 47 -3.33 1.14 -2.12
CA HIS A 47 -2.70 -0.16 -1.88
C HIS A 47 -1.16 -0.05 -1.85
N ILE A 48 -0.51 -1.00 -1.19
CA ILE A 48 0.93 -0.96 -0.94
C ILE A 48 1.59 -2.22 -1.49
N LEU A 49 2.73 -2.03 -2.13
CA LEU A 49 3.68 -3.09 -2.45
C LEU A 49 4.86 -3.01 -1.47
N LEU A 50 5.14 -4.09 -0.78
CA LEU A 50 6.19 -4.20 0.23
C LEU A 50 7.31 -5.08 -0.30
N GLU A 51 8.51 -4.53 -0.35
CA GLU A 51 9.71 -5.30 -0.63
C GLU A 51 10.57 -5.34 0.63
N GLY A 52 11.11 -6.51 0.94
CA GLY A 52 12.00 -6.68 2.09
C GLY A 52 12.27 -8.15 2.32
N VAL A 53 13.33 -8.44 3.05
CA VAL A 53 13.75 -9.83 3.29
C VAL A 53 12.73 -10.60 4.16
N PRO A 54 12.71 -11.93 4.09
CA PRO A 54 11.93 -12.76 5.00
C PRO A 54 12.32 -12.51 6.46
N GLY A 55 11.35 -12.62 7.37
CA GLY A 55 11.60 -12.55 8.82
C GLY A 55 11.48 -11.16 9.46
N LEU A 56 11.22 -10.09 8.70
CA LEU A 56 11.09 -8.72 9.24
C LEU A 56 9.74 -8.40 9.91
N ALA A 57 9.12 -9.41 10.54
CA ALA A 57 7.85 -9.28 11.26
C ALA A 57 6.70 -8.60 10.46
N LYS A 58 6.73 -8.60 9.12
CA LYS A 58 5.71 -7.94 8.26
C LYS A 58 4.28 -8.39 8.57
N THR A 59 4.10 -9.70 8.74
CA THR A 59 2.81 -10.29 9.13
C THR A 59 2.36 -9.79 10.50
N LEU A 60 3.28 -9.69 11.46
CA LEU A 60 2.98 -9.16 12.78
C LEU A 60 2.56 -7.69 12.67
N LEU A 61 3.34 -6.85 11.98
CA LEU A 61 3.04 -5.43 11.76
C LEU A 61 1.65 -5.22 11.20
N ILE A 62 1.31 -5.94 10.13
CA ILE A 62 0.03 -5.79 9.45
C ILE A 62 -1.12 -6.31 10.30
N SER A 63 -0.96 -7.46 10.96
CA SER A 63 -1.99 -8.01 11.83
C SER A 63 -2.22 -7.15 13.07
N SER A 64 -1.16 -6.54 13.62
CA SER A 64 -1.21 -5.60 14.74
C SER A 64 -1.95 -4.32 14.36
N LEU A 65 -1.64 -3.77 13.19
CA LEU A 65 -2.35 -2.62 12.64
C LEU A 65 -3.85 -2.92 12.46
N ALA A 66 -4.19 -4.10 11.92
CA ALA A 66 -5.60 -4.48 11.76
C ALA A 66 -6.35 -4.53 13.09
N LYS A 67 -5.73 -5.08 14.15
CA LYS A 67 -6.28 -5.10 15.51
C LYS A 67 -6.45 -3.70 16.08
N ALA A 68 -5.43 -2.84 15.95
CA ALA A 68 -5.48 -1.46 16.43
C ALA A 68 -6.57 -0.63 15.73
N LEU A 69 -6.98 -1.03 14.52
CA LEU A 69 -8.00 -0.35 13.72
C LEU A 69 -9.39 -1.03 13.74
N SER A 70 -9.58 -2.07 14.56
CA SER A 70 -10.80 -2.92 14.55
C SER A 70 -11.17 -3.45 13.15
N LEU A 71 -10.18 -3.77 12.32
CA LEU A 71 -10.39 -4.21 10.95
C LEU A 71 -10.19 -5.73 10.82
N SER A 72 -11.01 -6.36 9.96
CA SER A 72 -10.79 -7.76 9.62
C SER A 72 -9.49 -7.94 8.83
N PHE A 73 -8.71 -8.95 9.18
CA PHE A 73 -7.42 -9.27 8.57
C PHE A 73 -7.48 -10.62 7.88
N SER A 74 -6.88 -10.71 6.70
CA SER A 74 -6.72 -11.96 5.97
C SER A 74 -5.34 -12.02 5.33
N ARG A 75 -4.69 -13.18 5.45
CA ARG A 75 -3.40 -13.46 4.83
C ARG A 75 -3.61 -14.46 3.70
N ILE A 76 -3.11 -14.13 2.52
CA ILE A 76 -3.13 -14.99 1.34
C ILE A 76 -1.67 -15.23 0.97
N GLN A 77 -1.25 -16.49 1.05
CA GLN A 77 0.06 -16.90 0.56
C GLN A 77 -0.06 -17.20 -0.93
N PHE A 78 0.70 -16.50 -1.75
CA PHE A 78 0.73 -16.74 -3.19
C PHE A 78 1.69 -17.90 -3.47
N THR A 79 1.14 -19.04 -3.90
CA THR A 79 1.89 -20.25 -4.27
C THR A 79 1.67 -20.57 -5.75
N PRO A 80 2.57 -21.30 -6.43
CA PRO A 80 2.45 -21.57 -7.87
C PRO A 80 1.15 -22.24 -8.31
N ASP A 81 0.50 -22.96 -7.38
CA ASP A 81 -0.75 -23.70 -7.57
C ASP A 81 -2.01 -22.91 -7.18
N LEU A 82 -1.88 -21.70 -6.62
CA LEU A 82 -3.02 -20.89 -6.19
C LEU A 82 -3.89 -20.49 -7.38
N MET A 83 -5.19 -20.80 -7.32
CA MET A 83 -6.15 -20.46 -8.36
C MET A 83 -6.85 -19.12 -8.06
N PRO A 84 -7.35 -18.41 -9.09
CA PRO A 84 -8.14 -17.19 -8.89
C PRO A 84 -9.31 -17.36 -7.91
N SER A 85 -10.01 -18.50 -7.98
CA SER A 85 -11.14 -18.84 -7.10
C SER A 85 -10.74 -19.01 -5.63
N ASP A 86 -9.49 -19.35 -5.35
CA ASP A 86 -9.00 -19.47 -3.97
C ASP A 86 -8.81 -18.10 -3.32
N ILE A 87 -8.74 -17.02 -4.11
CA ILE A 87 -8.69 -15.63 -3.66
C ILE A 87 -10.11 -15.05 -3.61
N THR A 88 -10.85 -15.17 -4.71
CA THR A 88 -12.15 -14.52 -4.88
C THR A 88 -13.27 -15.28 -4.17
N GLY A 89 -13.18 -16.60 -4.08
CA GLY A 89 -14.24 -17.48 -3.62
C GLY A 89 -14.80 -18.34 -4.75
N THR A 90 -15.61 -19.32 -4.38
CA THR A 90 -16.15 -20.32 -5.30
C THR A 90 -17.61 -20.66 -4.99
N GLU A 91 -18.35 -21.06 -6.02
CA GLU A 91 -19.70 -21.60 -5.88
C GLU A 91 -19.62 -23.11 -5.75
N ILE A 92 -20.10 -23.64 -4.62
CA ILE A 92 -20.19 -25.08 -4.38
C ILE A 92 -21.64 -25.54 -4.47
N LEU A 93 -21.85 -26.75 -4.96
CA LEU A 93 -23.17 -27.37 -4.98
C LEU A 93 -23.42 -28.04 -3.64
N VAL A 94 -24.30 -27.46 -2.84
CA VAL A 94 -24.68 -27.98 -1.52
C VAL A 94 -25.99 -28.76 -1.65
N ASN A 95 -26.03 -29.92 -1.01
CA ASN A 95 -27.25 -30.71 -0.88
C ASN A 95 -27.90 -30.35 0.45
N ASP A 96 -29.14 -29.86 0.41
CA ASP A 96 -29.91 -29.67 1.62
C ASP A 96 -30.26 -31.06 2.22
N PRO A 97 -29.81 -31.36 3.45
CA PRO A 97 -30.01 -32.67 4.06
C PRO A 97 -31.48 -32.98 4.38
N ILE A 98 -32.36 -31.98 4.40
CA ILE A 98 -33.80 -32.14 4.68
C ILE A 98 -34.60 -32.25 3.39
N THR A 99 -34.29 -31.41 2.38
CA THR A 99 -35.08 -31.33 1.15
C THR A 99 -34.52 -32.13 -0.03
N GLU A 100 -33.31 -32.69 0.11
CA GLU A 100 -32.52 -33.34 -0.96
C GLU A 100 -32.30 -32.47 -2.22
N LYS A 101 -32.66 -31.19 -2.16
CA LYS A 101 -32.47 -30.25 -3.27
C LYS A 101 -31.03 -29.79 -3.34
N LYS A 102 -30.50 -29.76 -4.56
CA LYS A 102 -29.19 -29.19 -4.85
C LYS A 102 -29.34 -27.70 -5.11
N HIS A 103 -28.57 -26.88 -4.40
CA HIS A 103 -28.48 -25.45 -4.66
C HIS A 103 -27.01 -25.01 -4.64
N PHE A 104 -26.70 -23.94 -5.37
CA PHE A 104 -25.36 -23.36 -5.38
C PHE A 104 -25.24 -22.40 -4.18
N GLU A 105 -24.23 -22.63 -3.35
CA GLU A 105 -23.84 -21.76 -2.24
C GLU A 105 -22.48 -21.13 -2.54
N TYR A 106 -22.36 -19.81 -2.36
CA TYR A 106 -21.11 -19.10 -2.57
C TYR A 106 -20.29 -19.04 -1.29
N ILE A 107 -19.10 -19.65 -1.30
CA ILE A 107 -18.12 -19.50 -0.24
C ILE A 107 -17.22 -18.31 -0.58
N LYS A 108 -17.24 -17.29 0.30
CA LYS A 108 -16.38 -16.12 0.18
C LYS A 108 -14.91 -16.52 0.30
N GLY A 109 -14.10 -16.05 -0.64
CA GLY A 109 -12.65 -16.18 -0.55
C GLY A 109 -12.02 -15.26 0.49
N PRO A 110 -10.72 -15.42 0.77
CA PRO A 110 -9.98 -14.63 1.75
C PRO A 110 -9.86 -13.15 1.39
N ILE A 111 -10.19 -12.74 0.15
CA ILE A 111 -10.23 -11.32 -0.25
C ILE A 111 -11.32 -10.52 0.47
N PHE A 112 -12.33 -11.18 1.04
CA PHE A 112 -13.42 -10.54 1.79
C PHE A 112 -13.02 -10.18 3.23
N ALA A 113 -11.95 -9.40 3.38
CA ALA A 113 -11.55 -8.75 4.63
C ALA A 113 -11.16 -7.29 4.37
N ASN A 114 -10.95 -6.51 5.43
CA ASN A 114 -10.59 -5.09 5.31
C ASN A 114 -9.10 -4.90 4.98
N ILE A 115 -8.24 -5.70 5.60
CA ILE A 115 -6.79 -5.69 5.35
C ILE A 115 -6.37 -7.05 4.81
N ILE A 116 -5.79 -7.04 3.61
CA ILE A 116 -5.26 -8.21 2.93
C ILE A 116 -3.74 -8.14 2.88
N LEU A 117 -3.08 -9.14 3.47
CA LEU A 117 -1.67 -9.39 3.23
C LEU A 117 -1.54 -10.44 2.12
N ALA A 118 -1.10 -10.01 0.94
CA ALA A 118 -0.83 -10.87 -0.21
C ALA A 118 0.67 -11.19 -0.27
N ASP A 119 1.07 -12.28 0.38
CA ASP A 119 2.47 -12.63 0.57
C ASP A 119 3.04 -13.31 -0.70
N GLU A 120 4.19 -12.82 -1.17
CA GLU A 120 4.93 -13.35 -2.32
C GLU A 120 4.12 -13.37 -3.62
N ILE A 121 3.46 -12.26 -3.95
CA ILE A 121 2.59 -12.13 -5.13
C ILE A 121 3.27 -12.58 -6.44
N ASN A 122 4.59 -12.42 -6.51
CA ASN A 122 5.42 -12.84 -7.63
C ASN A 122 5.64 -14.36 -7.72
N ARG A 123 5.10 -15.21 -6.84
CA ARG A 123 5.21 -16.68 -6.93
C ARG A 123 4.01 -17.37 -7.62
N THR A 124 3.05 -16.59 -8.11
CA THR A 124 1.87 -17.11 -8.83
C THR A 124 1.86 -16.72 -10.30
N PRO A 125 1.19 -17.51 -11.15
CA PRO A 125 0.97 -17.13 -12.54
C PRO A 125 0.18 -15.80 -12.70
N PRO A 126 0.37 -15.06 -13.81
CA PRO A 126 -0.29 -13.78 -14.05
C PRO A 126 -1.82 -13.78 -13.93
N LYS A 127 -2.47 -14.92 -14.21
CA LYS A 127 -3.94 -15.05 -14.11
C LYS A 127 -4.44 -14.90 -12.66
N THR A 128 -3.71 -15.45 -11.70
CA THR A 128 -4.05 -15.38 -10.27
C THR A 128 -3.72 -13.99 -9.71
N GLN A 129 -2.58 -13.41 -10.11
CA GLN A 129 -2.25 -12.02 -9.82
C GLN A 129 -3.36 -11.05 -10.30
N ALA A 130 -3.85 -11.26 -11.52
CA ALA A 130 -4.90 -10.43 -12.11
C ALA A 130 -6.21 -10.45 -11.30
N ALA A 131 -6.56 -11.57 -10.65
CA ALA A 131 -7.76 -11.67 -9.83
C ALA A 131 -7.70 -10.75 -8.60
N LEU A 132 -6.55 -10.71 -7.91
CA LEU A 132 -6.32 -9.76 -6.81
C LEU A 132 -6.34 -8.31 -7.30
N LEU A 133 -5.64 -8.03 -8.40
CA LEU A 133 -5.52 -6.66 -8.95
C LEU A 133 -6.85 -6.12 -9.48
N GLN A 134 -7.72 -7.00 -10.00
CA GLN A 134 -9.07 -6.64 -10.40
C GLN A 134 -9.90 -6.26 -9.17
N ALA A 135 -9.86 -7.08 -8.11
CA ALA A 135 -10.57 -6.80 -6.86
C ALA A 135 -10.12 -5.48 -6.22
N MET A 136 -8.82 -5.16 -6.28
CA MET A 136 -8.25 -3.87 -5.86
C MET A 136 -8.84 -2.70 -6.65
N GLN A 137 -9.01 -2.84 -7.97
CA GLN A 137 -9.46 -1.74 -8.82
C GLN A 137 -10.97 -1.53 -8.79
N GLU A 138 -11.73 -2.63 -8.70
CA GLU A 138 -13.20 -2.63 -8.76
C GLU A 138 -13.85 -2.52 -7.37
N TYR A 139 -13.12 -2.80 -6.29
CA TYR A 139 -13.65 -2.94 -4.93
C TYR A 139 -14.84 -3.92 -4.84
N ALA A 140 -14.86 -4.89 -5.74
CA ALA A 140 -15.89 -5.91 -5.87
C ALA A 140 -15.31 -7.16 -6.52
N VAL A 141 -15.99 -8.28 -6.32
CA VAL A 141 -15.66 -9.57 -6.92
C VAL A 141 -16.90 -10.08 -7.64
N THR A 142 -16.74 -10.49 -8.90
CA THR A 142 -17.80 -11.12 -9.67
C THR A 142 -17.52 -12.60 -9.80
N SER A 143 -18.47 -13.43 -9.36
CA SER A 143 -18.46 -14.88 -9.61
C SER A 143 -19.78 -15.26 -10.26
N GLY A 144 -19.71 -16.03 -11.35
CA GLY A 144 -20.86 -16.31 -12.22
C GLY A 144 -21.50 -15.01 -12.71
N THR A 145 -22.78 -14.81 -12.39
CA THR A 145 -23.55 -13.61 -12.76
C THR A 145 -23.72 -12.61 -11.61
N VAL A 146 -23.12 -12.86 -10.44
CA VAL A 146 -23.39 -12.08 -9.23
C VAL A 146 -22.13 -11.35 -8.76
N THR A 147 -22.19 -10.03 -8.76
CA THR A 147 -21.14 -9.15 -8.24
C THR A 147 -21.36 -8.86 -6.76
N ARG A 148 -20.30 -9.02 -5.96
CA ARG A 148 -20.28 -8.83 -4.51
C ARG A 148 -19.31 -7.69 -4.16
N PRO A 149 -19.75 -6.65 -3.43
CA PRO A 149 -18.86 -5.59 -3.00
C PRO A 149 -17.91 -6.08 -1.89
N LEU A 150 -16.71 -5.52 -1.86
CA LEU A 150 -15.76 -5.73 -0.76
C LEU A 150 -16.08 -4.78 0.40
N SER A 151 -15.79 -5.23 1.62
CA SER A 151 -15.95 -4.44 2.84
C SER A 151 -15.00 -3.24 2.81
N LYS A 152 -15.51 -2.05 3.14
CA LYS A 152 -14.69 -0.84 3.28
C LYS A 152 -14.40 -0.56 4.76
N PRO A 153 -13.23 0.01 5.11
CA PRO A 153 -12.08 0.29 4.24
C PRO A 153 -11.45 -1.01 3.71
N PHE A 154 -10.83 -0.94 2.53
CA PHE A 154 -10.21 -2.08 1.85
C PHE A 154 -8.77 -1.75 1.46
N LEU A 155 -7.80 -2.37 2.13
CA LEU A 155 -6.37 -2.18 1.93
C LEU A 155 -5.72 -3.51 1.58
N VAL A 156 -4.90 -3.49 0.53
CA VAL A 156 -4.09 -4.63 0.10
C VAL A 156 -2.63 -4.23 0.26
N MET A 157 -1.90 -5.07 0.98
CA MET A 157 -0.45 -5.00 1.14
C MET A 157 0.12 -6.26 0.53
N ALA A 158 0.68 -6.13 -0.67
CA ALA A 158 1.32 -7.24 -1.37
C ALA A 158 2.81 -7.25 -1.04
N THR A 159 3.41 -8.42 -0.88
CA THR A 159 4.87 -8.54 -0.73
C THR A 159 5.47 -9.17 -1.97
N GLN A 160 6.72 -8.79 -2.28
CA GLN A 160 7.54 -9.47 -3.27
C GLN A 160 8.77 -10.05 -2.60
N ASN A 161 9.16 -11.25 -3.01
CA ASN A 161 10.43 -11.84 -2.62
C ASN A 161 11.49 -11.46 -3.69
N PRO A 162 12.50 -10.63 -3.34
CA PRO A 162 13.49 -10.17 -4.30
C PRO A 162 14.64 -11.16 -4.53
N ILE A 163 14.77 -12.20 -3.70
CA ILE A 163 15.91 -13.12 -3.70
C ILE A 163 15.64 -14.34 -4.60
N GLU A 164 14.42 -14.85 -4.59
CA GLU A 164 14.06 -16.05 -5.37
C GLU A 164 13.83 -15.71 -6.85
N GLN A 165 14.72 -16.20 -7.72
CA GLN A 165 14.61 -16.03 -9.18
C GLN A 165 13.92 -17.22 -9.87
N GLU A 166 13.89 -18.39 -9.25
CA GLU A 166 13.21 -19.57 -9.82
C GLU A 166 11.73 -19.60 -9.43
N GLY A 167 10.87 -19.85 -10.43
CA GLY A 167 9.42 -19.95 -10.21
C GLY A 167 8.73 -18.63 -9.89
N THR A 168 9.37 -17.49 -10.15
CA THR A 168 8.76 -16.17 -9.99
C THR A 168 8.28 -15.55 -11.30
N TYR A 169 7.16 -14.85 -11.21
CA TYR A 169 6.48 -14.13 -12.28
C TYR A 169 6.43 -12.66 -11.87
N PRO A 170 7.32 -11.81 -12.39
CA PRO A 170 7.34 -10.40 -12.03
C PRO A 170 6.03 -9.75 -12.46
N LEU A 171 5.54 -8.81 -11.64
CA LEU A 171 4.39 -8.00 -11.99
C LEU A 171 4.79 -7.05 -13.13
N PRO A 172 4.07 -7.04 -14.26
CA PRO A 172 4.24 -6.03 -15.29
C PRO A 172 4.06 -4.62 -14.72
N GLU A 173 4.67 -3.63 -15.36
CA GLU A 173 4.67 -2.22 -14.91
C GLU A 173 3.24 -1.66 -14.82
N ALA A 174 2.38 -2.06 -15.75
CA ALA A 174 0.96 -1.70 -15.74
C ALA A 174 0.20 -2.25 -14.51
N GLN A 175 0.68 -3.34 -13.91
CA GLN A 175 0.16 -3.92 -12.68
C GLN A 175 0.74 -3.23 -11.45
N LEU A 176 2.06 -3.00 -11.44
CA LEU A 176 2.73 -2.23 -10.39
C LEU A 176 2.11 -0.84 -10.22
N ASP A 177 1.72 -0.17 -11.31
CA ASP A 177 1.12 1.16 -11.26
C ASP A 177 -0.21 1.22 -10.48
N ARG A 178 -0.87 0.08 -10.22
CA ARG A 178 -2.09 0.01 -9.37
C ARG A 178 -1.79 0.15 -7.87
N PHE A 179 -0.55 -0.07 -7.44
CA PHE A 179 -0.14 0.16 -6.06
C PHE A 179 0.24 1.62 -5.87
N MET A 180 -0.33 2.29 -4.86
CA MET A 180 -0.01 3.67 -4.54
C MET A 180 1.46 3.81 -4.15
N PHE A 181 1.88 2.99 -3.18
CA PHE A 181 3.25 2.99 -2.67
C PHE A 181 3.96 1.67 -2.95
N PHE A 182 5.25 1.78 -3.21
CA PHE A 182 6.23 0.73 -3.01
C PHE A 182 7.04 1.13 -1.78
N ILE A 183 7.12 0.28 -0.76
CA ILE A 183 7.87 0.53 0.48
C ILE A 183 8.92 -0.56 0.64
N ASN A 184 10.15 -0.14 0.88
CA ASN A 184 11.24 -1.04 1.23
C ASN A 184 11.35 -1.15 2.74
N ILE A 185 11.47 -2.38 3.23
CA ILE A 185 11.73 -2.68 4.63
C ILE A 185 13.12 -3.29 4.70
N ASP A 186 14.04 -2.54 5.31
CA ASP A 186 15.41 -2.95 5.56
C ASP A 186 15.53 -3.73 6.87
N TYR A 187 16.69 -4.33 7.11
CA TYR A 187 16.98 -4.97 8.40
C TYR A 187 16.91 -3.96 9.55
N PRO A 188 16.43 -4.38 10.73
CA PRO A 188 16.50 -3.54 11.92
C PRO A 188 17.95 -3.19 12.25
N THR A 189 18.13 -2.09 12.97
CA THR A 189 19.40 -1.76 13.60
C THR A 189 19.75 -2.80 14.67
N LEU A 190 21.03 -2.88 15.06
CA LEU A 190 21.47 -3.80 16.12
C LEU A 190 20.64 -3.64 17.42
N GLU A 191 20.33 -2.40 17.79
CA GLU A 191 19.55 -2.09 19.00
C GLU A 191 18.11 -2.58 18.87
N GLU A 192 17.46 -2.33 17.74
CA GLU A 192 16.12 -2.84 17.44
C GLU A 192 16.11 -4.38 17.38
N GLU A 193 17.11 -5.00 16.76
CA GLU A 193 17.20 -6.45 16.63
C GLU A 193 17.40 -7.15 17.99
N LEU A 194 18.21 -6.56 18.87
CA LEU A 194 18.36 -7.03 20.25
C LEU A 194 17.03 -6.99 21.00
N GLN A 195 16.30 -5.87 20.92
CA GLN A 195 14.98 -5.75 21.54
C GLN A 195 13.96 -6.74 20.94
N ILE A 196 14.01 -6.98 19.62
CA ILE A 196 13.14 -7.97 18.96
C ILE A 196 13.44 -9.37 19.49
N ALA A 197 14.72 -9.72 19.65
CA ALA A 197 15.13 -11.00 20.22
C ALA A 197 14.67 -11.16 21.67
N GLU A 198 14.81 -10.11 22.50
CA GLU A 198 14.35 -10.13 23.90
C GLU A 198 12.82 -10.27 24.01
N SER A 199 12.07 -9.46 23.26
CA SER A 199 10.60 -9.46 23.31
C SER A 199 9.99 -10.76 22.77
N THR A 200 10.52 -11.30 21.67
CA THR A 200 9.98 -12.52 21.03
C THR A 200 10.32 -13.80 21.82
N THR A 201 11.37 -13.78 22.64
CA THR A 201 11.74 -14.90 23.52
C THR A 201 11.13 -14.81 24.92
N GLY A 202 10.42 -13.71 25.22
CA GLY A 202 9.67 -13.53 26.45
C GLY A 202 8.36 -14.33 26.49
N LEU A 203 7.75 -14.37 27.68
CA LEU A 203 6.46 -15.05 27.91
C LEU A 203 5.24 -14.15 27.67
N GLU A 204 5.43 -12.84 27.56
CA GLU A 204 4.35 -11.86 27.46
C GLU A 204 3.94 -11.62 26.01
N ASN A 205 2.65 -11.77 25.74
CA ASN A 205 2.05 -11.36 24.47
C ASN A 205 1.30 -10.04 24.69
N PRO A 206 1.80 -8.90 24.19
CA PRO A 206 1.12 -7.62 24.33
C PRO A 206 -0.26 -7.67 23.67
N VAL A 207 -1.27 -7.12 24.38
CA VAL A 207 -2.66 -7.06 23.90
C VAL A 207 -2.90 -5.70 23.27
N ILE A 208 -3.25 -5.70 21.98
CA ILE A 208 -3.55 -4.47 21.25
C ILE A 208 -4.99 -4.05 21.53
N THR A 209 -5.16 -2.81 21.98
CA THR A 209 -6.45 -2.16 22.18
C THR A 209 -6.88 -1.43 20.90
N PRO A 210 -8.09 -1.68 20.38
CA PRO A 210 -8.55 -0.98 19.19
C PRO A 210 -8.82 0.51 19.45
N GLN A 211 -8.29 1.36 18.56
CA GLN A 211 -8.35 2.83 18.64
C GLN A 211 -9.37 3.44 17.67
N LEU A 212 -9.69 2.74 16.58
CA LEU A 212 -10.61 3.19 15.54
C LEU A 212 -11.56 2.08 15.11
N THR A 213 -12.66 2.49 14.49
CA THR A 213 -13.60 1.64 13.75
C THR A 213 -13.46 1.88 12.25
N GLY A 214 -13.92 0.92 11.44
CA GLY A 214 -13.92 1.05 9.98
C GLY A 214 -14.72 2.26 9.47
N GLU A 215 -15.82 2.62 10.12
CA GLU A 215 -16.64 3.79 9.76
C GLU A 215 -15.88 5.10 9.99
N GLN A 216 -15.19 5.24 11.12
CA GLN A 216 -14.34 6.39 11.40
C GLN A 216 -13.21 6.52 10.36
N ILE A 217 -12.59 5.41 9.97
CA ILE A 217 -11.54 5.41 8.93
C ILE A 217 -12.10 5.91 7.60
N ILE A 218 -13.30 5.48 7.21
CA ILE A 218 -13.94 5.95 5.97
C ILE A 218 -14.22 7.46 6.03
N SER A 219 -14.70 7.97 7.16
CA SER A 219 -14.92 9.41 7.35
C SER A 219 -13.61 10.19 7.23
N LEU A 220 -12.54 9.72 7.87
CA LEU A 220 -11.20 10.33 7.77
C LEU A 220 -10.63 10.28 6.35
N GLN A 221 -10.83 9.18 5.60
CA GLN A 221 -10.45 9.10 4.19
C GLN A 221 -11.18 10.16 3.34
N GLN A 222 -12.46 10.43 3.63
CA GLN A 222 -13.22 11.49 2.97
C GLN A 222 -12.71 12.89 3.35
N ALA A 223 -12.40 13.10 4.64
CA ALA A 223 -11.79 14.33 5.15
C ALA A 223 -10.47 14.64 4.45
N VAL A 224 -9.54 13.69 4.42
CA VAL A 224 -8.26 13.78 3.72
C VAL A 224 -8.45 14.12 2.24
N ARG A 225 -9.36 13.44 1.54
CA ARG A 225 -9.60 13.69 0.12
C ARG A 225 -10.12 15.11 -0.15
N SER A 226 -10.90 15.66 0.76
CA SER A 226 -11.49 17.00 0.66
C SER A 226 -10.52 18.15 0.92
N LEU A 227 -9.34 17.88 1.50
CA LEU A 227 -8.36 18.92 1.82
C LEU A 227 -7.99 19.75 0.57
N PRO A 228 -7.99 21.09 0.66
CA PRO A 228 -7.56 21.94 -0.44
C PRO A 228 -6.06 21.79 -0.68
N VAL A 229 -5.63 21.98 -1.93
CA VAL A 229 -4.22 21.98 -2.35
C VAL A 229 -3.99 23.25 -3.12
N SER A 230 -2.88 23.94 -2.81
CA SER A 230 -2.51 25.13 -3.57
C SER A 230 -2.07 24.76 -4.99
N ASP A 231 -2.32 25.66 -5.94
CA ASP A 231 -1.85 25.50 -7.32
C ASP A 231 -0.35 25.27 -7.41
N HIS A 232 0.41 25.85 -6.48
CA HIS A 232 1.86 25.69 -6.37
C HIS A 232 2.24 24.22 -6.13
N VAL A 233 1.66 23.60 -5.10
CA VAL A 233 1.93 22.19 -4.75
C VAL A 233 1.43 21.24 -5.84
N LEU A 234 0.28 21.54 -6.45
CA LEU A 234 -0.25 20.77 -7.57
C LEU A 234 0.70 20.81 -8.78
N LYS A 235 1.15 22.01 -9.17
CA LYS A 235 2.11 22.19 -10.28
C LYS A 235 3.44 21.53 -9.96
N PHE A 236 3.92 21.62 -8.73
CA PHE A 236 5.16 20.95 -8.30
C PHE A 236 5.07 19.43 -8.50
N ALA A 237 4.01 18.77 -8.01
CA ALA A 237 3.84 17.33 -8.17
C ALA A 237 3.70 16.90 -9.65
N VAL A 238 2.97 17.68 -10.46
CA VAL A 238 2.83 17.40 -11.90
C VAL A 238 4.16 17.60 -12.63
N ASN A 239 4.89 18.67 -12.33
CA ASN A 239 6.18 18.95 -12.94
C ASN A 239 7.21 17.88 -12.59
N LEU A 240 7.27 17.44 -11.33
CA LEU A 240 8.15 16.35 -10.90
C LEU A 240 7.90 15.08 -11.72
N VAL A 241 6.64 14.68 -11.87
CA VAL A 241 6.26 13.50 -12.67
C VAL A 241 6.59 13.69 -14.14
N ARG A 242 6.34 14.88 -14.70
CA ARG A 242 6.66 15.19 -16.11
C ARG A 242 8.17 15.15 -16.37
N LYS A 243 8.99 15.71 -15.47
CA LYS A 243 10.46 15.70 -15.54
C LYS A 243 11.04 14.27 -15.56
N SER A 244 10.30 13.26 -15.09
CA SER A 244 10.73 11.86 -15.16
C SER A 244 10.59 11.21 -16.55
N ARG A 245 9.95 11.87 -17.53
CA ARG A 245 9.63 11.27 -18.83
C ARG A 245 10.74 11.55 -19.85
N PRO A 246 11.36 10.52 -20.45
CA PRO A 246 12.48 10.71 -21.39
C PRO A 246 12.03 11.26 -22.76
N ASN A 247 10.80 10.97 -23.19
CA ASN A 247 10.31 11.27 -24.54
C ASN A 247 9.57 12.62 -24.64
N THR A 248 10.03 13.64 -23.93
CA THR A 248 9.48 14.99 -24.02
C THR A 248 10.54 15.97 -24.52
N ASP A 249 10.10 17.03 -25.20
CA ASP A 249 11.02 18.04 -25.77
C ASP A 249 11.85 18.74 -24.69
N ASP A 250 11.27 18.90 -23.49
CA ASP A 250 11.85 19.50 -22.30
C ASP A 250 12.64 18.51 -21.41
N ALA A 251 12.77 17.24 -21.80
CA ALA A 251 13.47 16.24 -21.00
C ALA A 251 14.99 16.53 -20.95
N LEU A 252 15.52 16.52 -19.72
CA LEU A 252 16.95 16.66 -19.43
C LEU A 252 17.74 15.50 -20.06
N ASN A 253 18.99 15.76 -20.43
CA ASN A 253 19.83 14.76 -21.12
C ASN A 253 20.03 13.51 -20.25
N GLU A 254 20.22 13.71 -18.95
CA GLU A 254 20.35 12.65 -17.95
C GLU A 254 19.09 11.78 -17.93
N ILE A 255 17.89 12.36 -18.00
CA ILE A 255 16.64 11.59 -18.02
C ILE A 255 16.49 10.81 -19.31
N LYS A 256 16.87 11.40 -20.47
CA LYS A 256 16.87 10.69 -21.76
C LYS A 256 17.81 9.49 -21.76
N GLN A 257 18.91 9.57 -21.02
CA GLN A 257 19.90 8.50 -20.91
C GLN A 257 19.52 7.47 -19.85
N TRP A 258 19.11 7.92 -18.66
CA TRP A 258 18.92 7.06 -17.49
C TRP A 258 17.53 6.44 -17.40
N VAL A 259 16.50 7.01 -18.02
CA VAL A 259 15.12 6.53 -17.89
C VAL A 259 14.66 5.90 -19.20
N ALA A 260 14.29 4.62 -19.17
CA ALA A 260 13.61 3.96 -20.28
C ALA A 260 12.11 4.30 -20.32
N TRP A 261 11.47 4.36 -19.15
CA TRP A 261 10.05 4.68 -19.04
C TRP A 261 9.77 5.51 -17.79
N GLY A 262 9.12 6.66 -17.97
CA GLY A 262 8.81 7.61 -16.89
C GLY A 262 7.41 7.45 -16.30
N ALA A 263 7.16 8.16 -15.21
CA ALA A 263 5.92 8.02 -14.45
C ALA A 263 4.68 8.60 -15.17
N GLY A 264 3.57 7.86 -15.12
CA GLY A 264 2.27 8.23 -15.68
C GLY A 264 1.48 9.24 -14.82
N PRO A 265 0.31 9.72 -15.29
CA PRO A 265 -0.52 10.68 -14.57
C PRO A 265 -1.01 10.19 -13.20
N ARG A 266 -1.15 8.88 -13.02
CA ARG A 266 -1.55 8.27 -11.73
C ARG A 266 -0.53 8.58 -10.62
N ALA A 267 0.76 8.71 -10.96
CA ALA A 267 1.78 9.14 -10.03
C ALA A 267 1.49 10.54 -9.45
N SER A 268 1.08 11.50 -10.27
CA SER A 268 0.73 12.84 -9.80
C SER A 268 -0.47 12.80 -8.84
N GLN A 269 -1.45 11.94 -9.12
CA GLN A 269 -2.61 11.77 -8.24
C GLN A 269 -2.19 11.20 -6.88
N TYR A 270 -1.34 10.16 -6.87
CA TYR A 270 -0.86 9.54 -5.65
C TYR A 270 0.06 10.45 -4.84
N LEU A 271 0.92 11.25 -5.48
CA LEU A 271 1.73 12.26 -4.79
C LEU A 271 0.86 13.29 -4.06
N ILE A 272 -0.24 13.72 -4.68
CA ILE A 272 -1.15 14.69 -4.05
C ILE A 272 -1.97 14.05 -2.94
N LEU A 273 -2.48 12.83 -3.15
CA LEU A 273 -3.23 12.11 -2.12
C LEU A 273 -2.34 11.76 -0.92
N SER A 274 -1.10 11.33 -1.15
CA SER A 274 -0.14 11.07 -0.07
C SER A 274 0.21 12.35 0.67
N ALA A 275 0.42 13.46 -0.05
CA ALA A 275 0.73 14.74 0.56
C ALA A 275 -0.41 15.25 1.44
N LYS A 276 -1.67 15.12 0.98
CA LYS A 276 -2.86 15.41 1.79
C LYS A 276 -2.94 14.54 3.03
N ALA A 277 -2.77 13.23 2.89
CA ALA A 277 -2.84 12.29 4.01
C ALA A 277 -1.73 12.56 5.04
N ARG A 278 -0.51 12.86 4.58
CA ARG A 278 0.62 13.24 5.44
C ARG A 278 0.34 14.53 6.18
N ALA A 279 -0.12 15.58 5.48
CA ALA A 279 -0.48 16.83 6.12
C ALA A 279 -1.57 16.66 7.18
N ALA A 280 -2.60 15.87 6.87
CA ALA A 280 -3.68 15.56 7.80
C ALA A 280 -3.19 14.81 9.05
N LEU A 281 -2.32 13.81 8.86
CA LEU A 281 -1.68 13.06 9.95
C LEU A 281 -0.77 13.93 10.83
N ASP A 282 -0.30 15.06 10.31
CA ASP A 282 0.45 16.06 11.07
C ASP A 282 -0.45 17.21 11.58
N GLY A 283 -1.77 17.07 11.49
CA GLY A 283 -2.75 18.07 11.95
C GLY A 283 -2.89 19.30 11.06
N ARG A 284 -2.28 19.30 9.86
CA ARG A 284 -2.28 20.43 8.92
C ARG A 284 -3.42 20.32 7.90
N LEU A 285 -4.12 21.43 7.69
CA LEU A 285 -5.26 21.55 6.76
C LEU A 285 -4.88 21.72 5.28
N THR A 286 -3.58 21.90 4.99
CA THR A 286 -3.09 22.09 3.63
C THR A 286 -1.72 21.41 3.48
N PRO A 287 -1.50 20.63 2.41
CA PRO A 287 -0.19 20.06 2.14
C PRO A 287 0.80 21.11 1.62
N ALA A 288 2.07 20.86 1.88
CA ALA A 288 3.21 21.60 1.36
C ALA A 288 4.00 20.77 0.34
N GLU A 289 4.99 21.39 -0.31
CA GLU A 289 5.88 20.65 -1.23
C GLU A 289 6.69 19.57 -0.52
N GLU A 290 7.07 19.81 0.73
CA GLU A 290 7.80 18.85 1.55
C GLU A 290 7.04 17.53 1.70
N ASP A 291 5.70 17.59 1.75
CA ASP A 291 4.86 16.39 1.82
C ASP A 291 4.89 15.56 0.54
N VAL A 292 4.94 16.25 -0.61
CA VAL A 292 5.11 15.63 -1.93
C VAL A 292 6.50 15.00 -2.02
N LYS A 293 7.55 15.73 -1.62
CA LYS A 293 8.94 15.25 -1.63
C LYS A 293 9.11 14.02 -0.74
N ALA A 294 8.55 14.04 0.46
CA ALA A 294 8.65 12.94 1.42
C ALA A 294 8.02 11.63 0.90
N SER A 295 6.98 11.74 0.07
CA SER A 295 6.30 10.57 -0.52
C SER A 295 6.87 10.17 -1.89
N ALA A 296 7.76 10.98 -2.46
CA ALA A 296 8.15 10.85 -3.86
C ALA A 296 8.81 9.52 -4.19
N ILE A 297 9.72 9.04 -3.33
CA ILE A 297 10.38 7.74 -3.52
C ILE A 297 9.34 6.62 -3.53
N ASN A 298 8.48 6.57 -2.51
CA ASN A 298 7.48 5.51 -2.36
C ASN A 298 6.47 5.49 -3.52
N VAL A 299 6.14 6.65 -4.09
CA VAL A 299 5.23 6.73 -5.24
C VAL A 299 5.95 6.44 -6.56
N LEU A 300 7.17 6.92 -6.76
CA LEU A 300 7.78 6.96 -8.09
C LEU A 300 8.67 5.76 -8.40
N GLN A 301 9.19 5.05 -7.40
CA GLN A 301 10.25 4.06 -7.64
C GLN A 301 9.85 2.91 -8.55
N HIS A 302 8.62 2.42 -8.45
CA HIS A 302 8.08 1.37 -9.33
C HIS A 302 7.43 1.93 -10.61
N ARG A 303 7.50 3.23 -10.82
CA ARG A 303 6.93 3.95 -11.98
C ARG A 303 7.98 4.57 -12.89
N ILE A 304 9.25 4.58 -12.45
CA ILE A 304 10.39 5.03 -13.22
C ILE A 304 11.27 3.82 -13.47
N LEU A 305 11.35 3.41 -14.73
CA LEU A 305 12.15 2.28 -15.15
C LEU A 305 13.52 2.79 -15.65
N PRO A 306 14.63 2.38 -15.00
CA PRO A 306 15.97 2.73 -15.48
C PRO A 306 16.24 2.08 -16.84
N SER A 307 17.00 2.78 -17.68
CA SER A 307 17.51 2.21 -18.93
C SER A 307 18.62 1.20 -18.68
N PHE A 308 18.94 0.38 -19.69
CA PHE A 308 20.11 -0.50 -19.64
C PHE A 308 21.41 0.25 -19.39
N ALA A 309 21.54 1.48 -19.90
CA ALA A 309 22.72 2.32 -19.67
C ALA A 309 22.82 2.74 -18.19
N ALA A 310 21.71 3.19 -17.59
CA ALA A 310 21.67 3.49 -16.16
C ALA A 310 21.99 2.26 -15.31
N GLN A 311 21.43 1.10 -15.64
CA GLN A 311 21.71 -0.15 -14.91
C GLN A 311 23.20 -0.52 -14.98
N ALA A 312 23.85 -0.35 -16.14
CA ALA A 312 25.28 -0.60 -16.31
C ALA A 312 26.15 0.35 -15.46
N GLU A 313 25.67 1.56 -15.21
CA GLU A 313 26.30 2.56 -14.33
C GLU A 313 25.93 2.37 -12.85
N GLY A 314 25.10 1.37 -12.50
CA GLY A 314 24.61 1.14 -11.15
C GLY A 314 23.57 2.16 -10.68
N ILE A 315 22.96 2.91 -11.60
CA ILE A 315 21.94 3.91 -11.33
C ILE A 315 20.56 3.24 -11.27
N ASN A 316 19.91 3.33 -10.11
CA ASN A 316 18.57 2.79 -9.84
C ASN A 316 17.49 3.88 -9.77
N SER A 317 16.23 3.46 -9.74
CA SER A 317 15.08 4.38 -9.71
C SER A 317 15.12 5.34 -8.52
N LYS A 318 15.56 4.89 -7.34
CA LYS A 318 15.65 5.75 -6.14
C LYS A 318 16.66 6.88 -6.34
N GLN A 319 17.82 6.58 -6.93
CA GLN A 319 18.85 7.59 -7.25
C GLN A 319 18.33 8.60 -8.27
N ILE A 320 17.63 8.15 -9.32
CA ILE A 320 17.01 9.04 -10.31
C ILE A 320 15.97 9.96 -9.64
N ILE A 321 15.15 9.44 -8.73
CA ILE A 321 14.15 10.23 -8.00
C ILE A 321 14.80 11.26 -7.10
N ASN A 322 15.81 10.88 -6.32
CA ASN A 322 16.54 11.83 -5.47
C ASN A 322 17.16 12.95 -6.30
N TRP A 323 17.80 12.60 -7.42
CA TRP A 323 18.34 13.58 -8.35
C TRP A 323 17.24 14.53 -8.87
N LEU A 324 16.08 14.01 -9.28
CA LEU A 324 14.94 14.82 -9.72
C LEU A 324 14.41 15.77 -8.65
N LEU A 325 14.47 15.40 -7.37
CA LEU A 325 14.02 16.22 -6.24
C LEU A 325 14.99 17.36 -5.92
N GLU A 326 16.28 17.19 -6.24
CA GLU A 326 17.32 18.21 -6.07
C GLU A 326 17.36 19.22 -7.22
N GLN A 327 16.82 18.86 -8.40
CA GLN A 327 16.70 19.77 -9.54
C GLN A 327 15.72 20.90 -9.25
N LYS A 328 16.24 22.13 -9.16
CA LYS A 328 15.44 23.35 -9.06
C LYS A 328 14.60 23.61 -10.32
#